data_AF-A0A416REJ4-F1
#
_entry.id   AF-A0A416REJ4-F1
#
_cell.length_a   1.000
_cell.length_b   1.000
_cell.length_c   1.000
_cell.angle_alpha   90.00
_cell.angle_beta   90.00
_cell.angle_gamma   90.00
#
_symmetry.space_group_name_H-M   'P 1'
#
loop_
_entity.id
_entity.type
_entity.pdbx_description
1 polymer ?
#
loop_
_entity_poly.entity_id
_entity_poly.type
_entity_poly.pdbx_seq_one_letter_code
_entity_poly.pdbx_strand_id
1 'polypeptide(L)'
;MYKIAVMGDMDSVLGFKALGLEVCPVSTPEEGHEALHRMAKENYAIIYMTEQLAAKLSSDIARYKDALTPAIILIPGKEGSLGIGMANVKTAVERAVGADIL
;
A
#
# COMPACT_ATOMS: atom_id res chain seq x y z
N MET A 1 6.27 -18.36 -7.86
CA MET A 1 5.81 -18.27 -6.46
C MET A 1 5.53 -16.80 -6.20
N TYR A 2 4.33 -16.44 -5.75
CA TYR A 2 3.98 -15.04 -5.50
C TYR A 2 4.65 -14.56 -4.21
N LYS A 3 5.20 -13.35 -4.24
CA LYS A 3 5.84 -12.71 -3.09
C LYS A 3 4.89 -11.74 -2.40
N ILE A 4 5.14 -11.50 -1.12
CA ILE A 4 4.42 -10.52 -0.30
C ILE A 4 5.44 -9.57 0.30
N ALA A 5 5.23 -8.27 0.12
CA ALA A 5 6.08 -7.21 0.67
C ALA A 5 5.33 -6.29 1.61
N VAL A 6 6.08 -5.63 2.49
CA VAL A 6 5.64 -4.51 3.33
C VAL A 6 6.53 -3.30 3.04
N MET A 7 5.91 -2.17 2.69
CA MET A 7 6.55 -0.90 2.37
C MET A 7 6.13 0.20 3.34
N GLY A 8 7.09 0.99 3.83
CA GLY A 8 6.83 2.06 4.77
C GLY A 8 8.08 2.55 5.46
N ASP A 9 7.93 3.46 6.42
CA ASP A 9 9.05 3.92 7.24
C ASP A 9 9.65 2.76 8.05
N MET A 10 10.97 2.78 8.22
CA MET A 10 11.74 1.69 8.81
C MET A 10 11.16 1.21 10.15
N ASP A 11 10.80 2.15 11.03
CA ASP A 11 10.28 1.85 12.37
C ASP A 11 8.93 1.13 12.32
N SER A 12 8.08 1.45 11.33
CA SER A 12 6.77 0.80 11.17
C SER A 12 6.86 -0.60 10.59
N VAL A 13 7.83 -0.83 9.68
CA VAL A 13 7.84 -2.06 8.87
C VAL A 13 8.80 -3.14 9.37
N LEU A 14 9.78 -2.80 10.22
CA LEU A 14 10.80 -3.76 10.66
C LEU A 14 10.21 -4.98 11.38
N GLY A 15 9.13 -4.78 12.15
CA GLY A 15 8.45 -5.84 12.89
C GLY A 15 7.90 -6.97 12.01
N PHE A 16 7.56 -6.67 10.75
CA PHE A 16 7.02 -7.66 9.81
C PHE A 16 8.10 -8.64 9.31
N LYS A 17 9.39 -8.30 9.44
CA LYS A 17 10.48 -9.21 9.08
C LYS A 17 10.48 -10.45 9.97
N ALA A 18 10.11 -10.31 11.24
CA ALA A 18 9.97 -11.43 12.18
C ALA A 18 8.84 -12.39 11.79
N LEU A 19 7.85 -11.92 11.01
CA LEU A 19 6.74 -12.70 10.49
C LEU A 19 7.05 -13.37 9.14
N GLY A 20 8.30 -13.25 8.66
CA GLY A 20 8.74 -13.83 7.38
C GLY A 20 8.28 -13.08 6.13
N LEU A 21 7.78 -11.85 6.29
CA LEU A 21 7.42 -10.98 5.16
C LEU A 21 8.65 -10.25 4.62
N GLU A 22 8.66 -9.98 3.32
CA GLU A 22 9.71 -9.17 2.71
C GLU A 22 9.49 -7.69 3.08
N VAL A 23 10.49 -7.07 3.71
CA VAL A 23 10.36 -5.70 4.21
C VAL A 23 11.19 -4.76 3.34
N CYS A 24 10.55 -3.72 2.82
CA CYS A 24 11.18 -2.67 2.04
C CYS A 24 11.00 -1.33 2.77
N PRO A 25 11.94 -0.96 3.66
CA PRO A 25 11.91 0.34 4.28
C PRO A 25 12.10 1.42 3.20
N VAL A 26 11.32 2.48 3.26
CA VAL A 26 11.36 3.59 2.31
C VAL A 26 11.44 4.90 3.08
N SER A 27 12.42 5.72 2.73
CA SER A 27 12.64 7.01 3.40
C SER A 27 12.11 8.20 2.60
N THR A 28 12.04 8.08 1.26
CA THR A 28 11.58 9.16 0.37
C THR A 28 10.49 8.69 -0.60
N PRO A 29 9.63 9.60 -1.11
CA PRO A 29 8.67 9.27 -2.16
C PRO A 29 9.33 8.68 -3.40
N GLU A 30 10.48 9.19 -3.81
CA GLU A 30 11.17 8.75 -5.03
C GLU A 30 11.64 7.30 -4.91
N GLU A 31 12.21 6.94 -3.75
CA GLU A 31 12.58 5.56 -3.45
C GLU A 31 11.34 4.64 -3.44
N GLY A 32 10.23 5.12 -2.85
CA GLY A 32 8.97 4.38 -2.81
C GLY A 32 8.38 4.14 -4.20
N HIS A 33 8.46 5.13 -5.09
CA HIS A 33 8.07 5.03 -6.48
C HIS A 33 8.86 3.92 -7.18
N GLU A 34 10.19 3.98 -7.14
CA GLU A 34 11.05 2.99 -7.79
C GLU A 34 10.83 1.58 -7.24
N ALA A 35 10.74 1.45 -5.91
CA ALA A 35 10.51 0.18 -5.24
C ALA A 35 9.16 -0.45 -5.63
N LEU A 36 8.08 0.35 -5.65
CA LEU A 36 6.75 -0.13 -6.03
C LEU A 36 6.72 -0.64 -7.48
N HIS A 37 7.29 0.13 -8.42
CA HIS A 37 7.34 -0.25 -9.83
C HIS A 37 8.24 -1.47 -10.08
N ARG A 38 9.34 -1.61 -9.32
CA ARG A 38 10.17 -2.82 -9.35
C ARG A 38 9.38 -4.03 -8.86
N MET A 39 8.72 -3.93 -7.69
CA MET A 39 7.93 -5.03 -7.13
C MET A 39 6.77 -5.45 -8.03
N ALA A 40 6.12 -4.49 -8.70
CA ALA A 40 5.09 -4.80 -9.67
C ALA A 40 5.60 -5.67 -10.85
N LYS A 41 6.87 -5.50 -11.26
CA LYS A 41 7.52 -6.32 -12.30
C LYS A 41 8.00 -7.68 -11.78
N GLU A 42 8.23 -7.80 -10.48
CA GLU A 42 8.78 -9.01 -9.84
C GLU A 42 7.71 -10.02 -9.35
N ASN A 43 6.47 -9.91 -9.84
CA ASN A 43 5.34 -10.80 -9.51
C ASN A 43 5.00 -10.85 -8.00
N TYR A 44 5.04 -9.70 -7.33
CA TYR A 44 4.44 -9.57 -6.00
C TYR A 44 2.91 -9.65 -6.12
N ALA A 45 2.29 -10.51 -5.31
CA ALA A 45 0.83 -10.57 -5.26
C ALA A 45 0.24 -9.49 -4.36
N ILE A 46 0.88 -9.24 -3.21
CA ILE A 46 0.38 -8.32 -2.19
C ILE A 46 1.53 -7.41 -1.74
N ILE A 47 1.25 -6.11 -1.69
CA ILE A 47 2.13 -5.10 -1.11
C ILE A 47 1.34 -4.40 -0.02
N TYR A 48 1.71 -4.65 1.24
CA TYR A 48 1.23 -3.84 2.35
C TYR A 48 1.99 -2.51 2.35
N MET A 49 1.29 -1.40 2.46
CA MET A 49 1.88 -0.07 2.41
C MET A 49 1.37 0.79 3.55
N THR A 50 2.25 1.48 4.28
CA THR A 50 1.80 2.43 5.30
C THR A 50 1.03 3.58 4.66
N GLU A 51 -0.03 4.05 5.33
CA GLU A 51 -0.85 5.15 4.81
C GLU A 51 -0.05 6.45 4.60
N GLN A 52 0.97 6.70 5.42
CA GLN A 52 1.89 7.84 5.29
C GLN A 52 2.67 7.80 3.96
N LEU A 53 3.10 6.61 3.54
CA LEU A 53 3.77 6.42 2.26
C LEU A 53 2.75 6.49 1.12
N ALA A 54 1.60 5.86 1.28
CA ALA A 54 0.54 5.85 0.27
C ALA A 54 0.02 7.26 -0.07
N ALA A 55 -0.06 8.15 0.92
CA ALA A 55 -0.42 9.56 0.70
C ALA A 55 0.55 10.25 -0.29
N LYS A 56 1.84 9.89 -0.24
CA LYS A 56 2.90 10.45 -1.10
C LYS A 56 2.98 9.77 -2.46
N LEU A 57 2.46 8.54 -2.60
CA LEU A 57 2.51 7.71 -3.81
C LEU A 57 1.13 7.52 -4.48
N SER A 58 0.16 8.37 -4.18
CA SER A 58 -1.22 8.21 -4.66
C SER A 58 -1.34 8.04 -6.17
N SER A 59 -0.54 8.77 -6.95
CA SER A 59 -0.49 8.67 -8.42
C SER A 59 0.07 7.35 -8.93
N ASP A 60 1.00 6.73 -8.20
CA ASP A 60 1.57 5.43 -8.55
C ASP A 60 0.62 4.29 -8.20
N ILE A 61 0.01 4.34 -7.02
CA ILE A 61 -1.00 3.36 -6.57
C ILE A 61 -2.18 3.31 -7.54
N ALA A 62 -2.62 4.47 -8.03
CA ALA A 62 -3.72 4.57 -8.99
C ALA A 62 -3.48 3.75 -10.28
N ARG A 63 -2.22 3.58 -10.71
CA ARG A 63 -1.87 2.79 -11.90
C ARG A 63 -2.14 1.29 -11.74
N TYR A 64 -2.14 0.82 -10.50
CA TYR A 64 -2.33 -0.60 -10.17
C TYR A 64 -3.73 -0.91 -9.66
N LYS A 65 -4.61 0.10 -9.54
CA LYS A 65 -5.95 -0.06 -8.95
C LYS A 65 -6.82 -1.07 -9.68
N ASP A 66 -6.71 -1.14 -11.00
CA ASP A 66 -7.46 -2.07 -11.85
C ASP A 66 -6.64 -3.30 -12.26
N ALA A 67 -5.39 -3.40 -11.79
CA ALA A 67 -4.51 -4.53 -12.06
C ALA A 67 -4.78 -5.68 -11.08
N LEU A 68 -4.68 -6.93 -11.54
CA LEU A 68 -4.83 -8.10 -10.67
C LEU A 68 -3.68 -8.19 -9.65
N THR A 69 -2.46 -7.83 -10.06
CA THR A 69 -1.26 -7.83 -9.21
C THR A 69 -0.34 -6.65 -9.54
N PRO A 70 0.29 -6.02 -8.53
CA PRO A 70 0.15 -6.30 -7.10
C PRO A 70 -1.11 -5.68 -6.50
N ALA A 71 -1.75 -6.37 -5.56
CA ALA A 71 -2.79 -5.79 -4.70
C ALA A 71 -2.13 -4.94 -3.61
N ILE A 72 -2.42 -3.64 -3.60
CA ILE A 72 -1.85 -2.68 -2.65
C ILE A 72 -2.82 -2.51 -1.47
N ILE A 73 -2.41 -2.94 -0.28
CA ILE A 73 -3.23 -2.92 0.94
C ILE A 73 -2.66 -1.88 1.90
N LEU A 74 -3.47 -0.90 2.28
CA LEU A 74 -3.04 0.17 3.19
C LEU A 74 -3.09 -0.30 4.65
N ILE A 75 -2.02 -0.04 5.39
CA ILE A 75 -1.90 -0.33 6.83
C ILE A 75 -1.54 0.95 7.60
N PRO A 76 -1.90 1.06 8.89
CA PRO A 76 -1.44 2.16 9.72
C PRO A 76 0.08 2.12 9.88
N GLY A 77 0.71 3.29 9.91
CA GLY A 77 2.11 3.44 10.34
C GLY A 77 2.22 3.64 11.85
N LYS A 78 3.44 3.90 12.33
CA LYS A 78 3.73 4.16 13.75
C LYS A 78 2.98 5.36 14.33
N GLU A 79 2.63 6.33 13.49
CA GLU A 79 1.87 7.54 13.87
C GLU A 79 0.35 7.28 13.87
N GLY A 80 -0.08 6.06 13.57
CA GLY A 80 -1.47 5.67 13.42
C GLY A 80 -1.95 5.72 11.97
N SER A 81 -3.28 5.66 11.81
CA SER A 81 -3.96 5.72 10.52
C SER A 81 -4.29 7.16 10.13
N LEU A 82 -4.10 7.49 8.86
CA LEU A 82 -4.60 8.69 8.18
C LEU A 82 -6.03 8.52 7.65
N GLY A 83 -6.62 7.33 7.78
CA GLY A 83 -7.99 7.01 7.33
C GLY A 83 -8.13 6.82 5.82
N ILE A 84 -7.03 6.75 5.07
CA ILE A 84 -7.02 6.69 3.60
C ILE A 84 -7.67 5.39 3.12
N GLY A 85 -7.37 4.26 3.77
CA GLY A 85 -7.98 2.98 3.46
C GLY A 85 -9.50 3.02 3.58
N MET A 86 -10.01 3.55 4.70
CA MET A 86 -11.45 3.65 4.93
C MET A 86 -12.12 4.64 3.97
N ALA A 87 -11.48 5.79 3.70
CA ALA A 87 -11.98 6.76 2.72
C ALA A 87 -12.09 6.16 1.32
N ASN A 88 -11.13 5.31 0.92
CA ASN A 88 -11.17 4.60 -0.35
C ASN A 88 -12.33 3.60 -0.42
N VAL A 89 -12.61 2.87 0.66
CA VAL A 89 -13.77 1.97 0.76
C VAL A 89 -15.07 2.76 0.61
N LYS A 90 -15.23 3.85 1.38
CA LYS A 90 -16.41 4.71 1.29
C LYS A 90 -16.63 5.25 -0.13
N THR A 91 -15.58 5.79 -0.75
CA THR A 91 -15.63 6.31 -2.13
C THR A 91 -16.00 5.21 -3.13
N ALA A 92 -15.48 3.99 -2.95
CA ALA A 92 -15.83 2.86 -3.83
C ALA A 92 -17.30 2.47 -3.69
N VAL A 93 -17.82 2.46 -2.46
CA VAL A 93 -19.23 2.16 -2.16
C VAL A 93 -20.15 3.24 -2.74
N GLU A 94 -19.85 4.52 -2.53
CA GLU A 94 -20.61 5.64 -3.11
C GLU A 94 -20.65 5.55 -4.64
N ARG A 95 -19.54 5.20 -5.29
CA ARG A 95 -19.49 5.01 -6.75
C ARG A 95 -20.29 3.81 -7.24
N ALA A 96 -20.33 2.72 -6.47
CA ALA A 96 -20.99 1.48 -6.87
C ALA A 96 -22.50 1.52 -6.59
N VAL A 97 -22.91 2.13 -5.47
CA VAL A 97 -24.30 2.12 -4.97
C VAL A 97 -25.00 3.45 -5.23
N GLY A 98 -24.25 4.55 -5.38
CA GLY A 98 -24.79 5.90 -5.55
C GLY A 98 -25.22 6.58 -4.24
N ALA A 99 -24.94 5.96 -3.10
CA ALA A 99 -25.29 6.46 -1.78
C ALA A 99 -24.23 6.09 -0.74
N ASP A 100 -24.13 6.93 0.30
CA ASP A 100 -23.32 6.64 1.49
C ASP A 100 -24.09 5.65 2.38
N ILE A 101 -23.55 4.45 2.55
CA ILE A 101 -24.20 3.35 3.30
C ILE A 101 -23.30 2.79 4.42
N LEU A 102 -22.23 3.50 4.78
CA LEU A 102 -21.24 3.10 5.78
C LEU A 102 -21.15 4.09 6.94
#